data_AF-A0A519WNA2-F1
#
_entry.id   AF-A0A519WNA2-F1
#
_cell.length_a   1.000
_cell.length_b   1.000
_cell.length_c   1.000
_cell.angle_alpha   90.00
_cell.angle_beta   90.00
_cell.angle_gamma   90.00
#
_symmetry.space_group_name_H-M   'P 1'
#
loop_
_entity.id
_entity.type
_entity.pdbx_description
1 polymer ?
#
loop_
_entity_poly.entity_id
_entity_poly.type
_entity_poly.pdbx_seq_one_letter_code
_entity_poly.pdbx_strand_id
1 'polypeptide(L)'
;MITSAKVKELIQTQLQSEHDLTNVHGVDITKSLIEPFKQDYKSDNGEIIELWTVLREYESHGYSIFYDQEDNMFGLGMISNEGMHNIGYHGTFLDALKGM
;
A
#
# COMPACT_ATOMS: atom_id res chain seq x y z
N MET A 1 -4.58 -14.87 11.54
CA MET A 1 -3.80 -13.63 11.38
C MET A 1 -2.80 -13.83 10.25
N ILE A 2 -2.77 -12.91 9.28
CA ILE A 2 -1.76 -12.91 8.21
C ILE A 2 -0.42 -12.40 8.75
N THR A 3 0.69 -12.84 8.15
CA THR A 3 2.05 -12.41 8.52
C THR A 3 2.63 -11.48 7.46
N SER A 4 3.70 -10.73 7.78
CA SER A 4 4.40 -9.88 6.80
C SER A 4 4.84 -10.69 5.57
N ALA A 5 5.41 -11.88 5.81
CA ALA A 5 5.82 -12.80 4.75
C ALA A 5 4.64 -13.19 3.85
N LYS A 6 3.45 -13.42 4.43
CA LYS A 6 2.28 -13.78 3.63
C LYS A 6 1.75 -12.61 2.80
N VAL A 7 1.76 -11.39 3.35
CA VAL A 7 1.42 -10.17 2.59
C VAL A 7 2.41 -9.97 1.43
N LYS A 8 3.70 -10.20 1.67
CA LYS A 8 4.75 -10.14 0.66
C LYS A 8 4.53 -11.16 -0.47
N GLU A 9 4.16 -12.40 -0.14
CA GLU A 9 3.81 -13.43 -1.13
C GLU A 9 2.61 -13.00 -2.01
N LEU A 10 1.58 -12.37 -1.42
CA LEU A 10 0.41 -11.89 -2.17
C LEU A 10 0.83 -10.86 -3.22
N ILE A 11 1.69 -9.92 -2.85
CA ILE A 11 2.19 -8.87 -3.75
C ILE A 11 3.06 -9.49 -4.85
N GLN A 12 3.98 -10.38 -4.48
CA GLN A 12 4.85 -11.06 -5.45
C GLN A 12 4.07 -11.86 -6.48
N THR A 13 2.99 -12.52 -6.07
CA THR A 13 2.09 -13.26 -6.98
C THR A 13 1.46 -12.33 -8.01
N GLN A 14 1.01 -11.15 -7.58
CA GLN A 14 0.43 -10.16 -8.48
C GLN A 14 1.48 -9.56 -9.43
N LEU A 15 2.67 -9.22 -8.92
CA LEU A 15 3.76 -8.68 -9.73
C LEU A 15 4.26 -9.67 -10.80
N GLN A 16 4.19 -10.97 -10.55
CA GLN A 16 4.55 -11.99 -11.54
C GLN A 16 3.55 -12.09 -12.70
N SER A 17 2.31 -11.64 -12.48
CA SER A 17 1.22 -11.71 -13.46
C SER A 17 1.18 -10.53 -14.43
N GLU A 18 1.94 -9.47 -14.15
CA GLU A 18 1.95 -8.22 -14.92
C GLU A 18 3.35 -7.97 -15.50
N HIS A 19 3.42 -7.74 -16.82
CA HIS A 19 4.69 -7.47 -17.50
C HIS A 19 5.04 -5.99 -17.56
N ASP A 20 4.06 -5.12 -17.34
CA ASP A 20 4.24 -3.67 -17.33
C ASP A 20 4.01 -3.11 -15.92
N LEU A 21 5.12 -2.96 -15.21
CA LEU A 21 5.17 -2.44 -13.86
C LEU A 21 5.43 -0.92 -13.82
N THR A 22 5.08 -0.19 -14.90
CA THR A 22 5.15 1.26 -14.86
C THR A 22 3.87 1.84 -14.24
N ASN A 23 4.03 2.62 -13.17
CA ASN A 23 2.97 3.54 -12.76
C ASN A 23 3.16 4.89 -13.46
N VAL A 24 2.08 5.66 -13.54
CA VAL A 24 2.01 6.94 -14.30
C VAL A 24 2.97 7.99 -13.72
N HIS A 25 3.45 7.76 -12.50
CA HIS A 25 4.28 8.66 -11.70
C HIS A 25 5.77 8.28 -11.69
N GLY A 26 6.18 7.20 -12.37
CA GLY A 26 7.59 6.80 -12.48
C GLY A 26 8.17 6.18 -11.20
N VAL A 27 7.33 5.62 -10.33
CA VAL A 27 7.74 4.93 -9.11
C VAL A 27 8.56 3.69 -9.47
N ASP A 28 9.80 3.67 -8.98
CA ASP A 28 10.65 2.49 -9.04
C ASP A 28 10.23 1.51 -7.94
N ILE A 29 9.29 0.62 -8.28
CA ILE A 29 8.73 -0.39 -7.37
C ILE A 29 9.82 -1.17 -6.63
N THR A 30 10.96 -1.41 -7.27
CA THR A 30 12.06 -2.17 -6.65
C THR A 30 12.69 -1.45 -5.46
N LYS A 31 12.59 -0.11 -5.42
CA LYS A 31 13.07 0.74 -4.33
C LYS A 31 11.98 1.13 -3.35
N SER A 32 10.73 1.19 -3.81
CA SER A 32 9.59 1.64 -3.02
C SER A 32 8.88 0.51 -2.25
N LEU A 33 9.02 -0.74 -2.69
CA LEU A 33 8.56 -1.90 -1.91
C LEU A 33 9.36 -2.03 -0.62
N ILE A 34 8.65 -2.15 0.50
CA ILE A 34 9.24 -2.32 1.82
C ILE A 34 8.81 -3.65 2.42
N GLU A 35 9.48 -4.07 3.50
CA GLU A 35 9.01 -5.23 4.26
C GLU A 35 7.66 -4.88 4.90
N PRO A 36 6.59 -5.67 4.69
CA PRO A 36 5.28 -5.31 5.22
C PRO A 36 5.28 -5.18 6.73
N PHE A 37 4.74 -4.09 7.25
CA PHE A 37 4.53 -3.88 8.68
C PHE A 37 3.19 -3.19 8.93
N LYS A 38 2.67 -3.37 10.14
CA LYS A 38 1.40 -2.76 10.55
C LYS A 38 1.63 -1.36 11.10
N GLN A 39 0.78 -0.42 10.70
CA GLN A 39 0.71 0.91 11.30
C GLN A 39 -0.71 1.46 11.19
N ASP A 40 -0.99 2.48 12.00
CA ASP A 40 -2.28 3.15 12.05
C ASP A 40 -2.49 4.08 10.84
N TYR A 41 -3.67 4.01 10.23
CA TYR A 41 -4.15 4.91 9.20
C TYR A 41 -5.44 5.58 9.67
N LYS A 42 -5.51 6.90 9.49
CA LYS A 42 -6.72 7.68 9.74
C LYS A 42 -7.59 7.69 8.49
N SER A 43 -8.84 7.25 8.59
CA SER A 43 -9.84 7.36 7.52
C SER A 43 -10.52 8.74 7.52
N ASP A 44 -11.26 9.02 6.45
CA ASP A 44 -11.97 10.31 6.28
C ASP A 44 -13.03 10.59 7.35
N ASN A 45 -13.63 9.55 7.94
CA ASN A 45 -14.57 9.68 9.07
C ASN A 45 -13.85 9.87 10.43
N GLY A 46 -12.53 9.88 10.45
CA GLY A 46 -11.70 10.07 11.65
C GLY A 46 -11.40 8.79 12.43
N GLU A 47 -11.84 7.62 11.96
CA GLU A 47 -11.47 6.33 12.56
C GLU A 47 -9.99 6.01 12.33
N ILE A 48 -9.42 5.23 13.24
CA ILE A 48 -8.05 4.73 13.13
C ILE A 48 -8.11 3.23 12.85
N ILE A 49 -7.48 2.82 11.75
CA ILE A 49 -7.47 1.44 11.27
C ILE A 49 -6.02 0.97 11.18
N GLU A 50 -5.72 -0.19 11.76
CA GLU A 50 -4.39 -0.81 11.66
C GLU A 50 -4.26 -1.56 10.33
N LEU A 51 -3.40 -1.10 9.43
CA LEU A 51 -3.23 -1.64 8.08
C LEU A 51 -1.78 -2.03 7.80
N TRP A 52 -1.57 -2.98 6.89
CA TRP A 52 -0.24 -3.37 6.46
C TRP A 52 0.31 -2.39 5.44
N THR A 53 1.38 -1.66 5.73
CA THR A 53 2.06 -0.81 4.75
C THR A 53 3.06 -1.62 3.97
N VAL A 54 2.99 -1.54 2.64
CA VAL A 54 3.73 -2.44 1.75
C VAL A 54 4.56 -1.71 0.70
N LEU A 55 4.24 -0.45 0.43
CA LEU A 55 4.98 0.42 -0.48
C LEU A 55 4.96 1.84 0.04
N ARG A 56 6.09 2.55 -0.07
CA ARG A 56 6.19 3.99 0.14
C ARG A 56 6.90 4.65 -1.03
N GLU A 57 6.33 5.74 -1.54
CA GLU A 57 6.97 6.55 -2.57
C GLU A 57 8.22 7.23 -2.01
N TYR A 58 8.08 7.88 -0.84
CA TYR A 58 9.19 8.41 -0.05
C TYR A 58 9.02 8.05 1.43
N GLU A 59 10.11 8.10 2.19
CA GLU A 59 10.10 7.73 3.61
C GLU A 59 9.21 8.62 4.49
N SER A 60 9.07 9.90 4.13
CA SER A 60 8.46 10.93 4.98
C SER A 60 7.31 11.72 4.35
N HIS A 61 6.98 11.47 3.09
CA HIS A 61 5.96 12.21 2.35
C HIS A 61 5.51 11.42 1.11
N GLY A 62 4.46 11.90 0.45
CA GLY A 62 3.94 11.29 -0.78
C GLY A 62 2.96 10.15 -0.49
N TYR A 63 2.85 9.23 -1.44
CA TYR A 63 1.88 8.16 -1.38
C TYR A 63 2.46 6.86 -0.79
N SER A 64 1.57 6.04 -0.24
CA SER A 64 1.86 4.68 0.20
C SER A 64 0.79 3.71 -0.32
N ILE A 65 1.14 2.43 -0.44
CA ILE A 65 0.13 1.38 -0.61
C ILE A 65 0.01 0.62 0.71
N PHE A 66 -1.22 0.38 1.14
CA PHE A 66 -1.54 -0.50 2.26
C PHE A 66 -2.32 -1.74 1.81
N TYR A 67 -2.35 -2.75 2.68
CA TYR A 67 -3.17 -3.93 2.59
C TYR A 67 -4.03 -4.08 3.85
N ASP A 68 -5.33 -4.21 3.64
CA ASP A 68 -6.33 -4.52 4.64
C ASP A 68 -6.62 -6.02 4.65
N GLN A 69 -6.32 -6.65 5.78
CA GLN A 69 -6.47 -8.09 5.94
C GLN A 69 -7.93 -8.51 6.19
N GLU A 70 -8.77 -7.61 6.72
CA GLU A 70 -10.16 -7.93 7.07
C GLU A 70 -11.01 -8.01 5.80
N ASP A 71 -10.79 -7.06 4.90
CA ASP A 71 -11.48 -6.99 3.62
C ASP A 71 -10.70 -7.64 2.46
N ASN A 72 -9.45 -8.05 2.69
CA ASN A 72 -8.54 -8.60 1.68
C ASN A 72 -8.40 -7.67 0.47
N MET A 73 -8.17 -6.38 0.74
CA MET A 73 -8.06 -5.33 -0.26
C MET A 73 -6.81 -4.49 -0.07
N PHE A 74 -6.26 -3.97 -1.17
CA PHE A 74 -5.24 -2.95 -1.17
C PHE A 74 -5.87 -1.57 -1.34
N GLY A 75 -5.18 -0.55 -0.83
CA GLY A 75 -5.59 0.84 -0.96
C GLY A 75 -4.43 1.80 -0.90
N LEU A 76 -4.75 3.08 -1.08
CA LEU A 76 -3.79 4.17 -1.10
C LEU A 76 -3.80 4.92 0.21
N GLY A 77 -2.60 5.21 0.67
CA GLY A 77 -2.36 6.09 1.78
C GLY A 77 -1.63 7.36 1.35
N MET A 78 -1.81 8.42 2.12
CA MET A 78 -1.03 9.64 2.04
C MET A 78 -0.24 9.83 3.33
N ILE A 79 1.06 10.12 3.20
CA ILE A 79 1.94 10.45 4.32
C ILE A 79 1.90 11.97 4.50
N SER A 80 1.51 12.43 5.69
CA SER A 80 1.48 13.84 6.06
C SER A 80 2.16 14.10 7.41
N ASN A 81 2.30 15.37 7.79
CA ASN A 81 2.79 15.73 9.13
C ASN A 81 1.86 15.28 10.27
N GLU A 82 0.59 14.99 9.96
CA GLU A 82 -0.40 14.49 10.92
C GLU A 82 -0.41 12.95 11.01
N GLY A 83 0.39 12.27 10.18
CA GLY A 83 0.48 10.81 10.14
C GLY A 83 0.01 10.23 8.79
N MET A 84 -0.45 8.99 8.85
CA MET A 84 -0.92 8.25 7.67
C MET A 84 -2.42 8.43 7.51
N HIS A 85 -2.83 8.75 6.28
CA HIS A 85 -4.24 8.90 5.93
C HIS A 85 -4.63 7.83 4.92
N ASN A 86 -5.72 7.11 5.16
CA ASN A 86 -6.34 6.24 4.14
C ASN A 86 -7.12 7.14 3.17
N ILE A 87 -6.71 7.17 1.91
CA ILE A 87 -7.34 7.99 0.86
C ILE A 87 -8.16 7.16 -0.15
N GLY A 88 -8.33 5.86 0.08
CA GLY A 88 -9.22 5.01 -0.71
C GLY A 88 -8.74 3.57 -0.85
N TYR A 89 -9.69 2.66 -1.02
CA TYR A 89 -9.46 1.26 -1.39
C TYR A 89 -9.50 1.10 -2.91
N HIS A 90 -8.58 0.30 -3.44
CA HIS A 90 -8.40 0.09 -4.88
C HIS A 90 -8.54 -1.38 -5.31
N GLY A 91 -8.70 -2.32 -4.37
CA GLY A 91 -8.86 -3.74 -4.68
C GLY A 91 -7.53 -4.46 -4.69
N THR A 92 -6.85 -4.55 -5.84
CA THR A 92 -5.55 -5.26 -5.94
C THR A 92 -4.36 -4.34 -5.71
N PHE A 93 -3.18 -4.91 -5.46
CA PHE A 93 -1.93 -4.14 -5.34
C PHE A 93 -1.64 -3.40 -6.65
N LEU A 94 -1.89 -4.04 -7.80
CA LEU A 94 -1.69 -3.43 -9.10
C LEU A 94 -2.66 -2.28 -9.37
N ASP A 95 -3.91 -2.40 -8.92
CA ASP A 95 -4.90 -1.32 -9.05
C ASP A 95 -4.54 -0.12 -8.16
N ALA A 96 -4.07 -0.37 -6.94
CA ALA A 96 -3.55 0.67 -6.07
C ALA A 96 -2.33 1.34 -6.71
N LEU A 97 -1.37 0.55 -7.21
CA LEU A 97 -0.17 1.04 -7.88
C LEU A 97 -0.47 1.90 -9.12
N LYS A 98 -1.49 1.53 -9.90
CA LYS A 98 -1.96 2.32 -11.07
C LYS A 98 -2.64 3.64 -10.66
N GLY A 99 -3.20 3.70 -9.46
CA GLY A 99 -3.86 4.88 -8.90
C GLY A 99 -2.91 5.84 -8.17
N MET A 100 -1.69 5.40 -7.84
CA MET A 100 -0.60 6.27 -7.38
C MET A 100 -0.07 7.14 -8.50
#